data_AF-A0A1T4JNF4-F1
#
_entry.id   AF-A0A1T4JNF4-F1
#
_cell.length_a   1.000
_cell.length_b   1.000
_cell.length_c   1.000
_cell.angle_alpha   90.00
_cell.angle_beta   90.00
_cell.angle_gamma   90.00
#
_symmetry.space_group_name_H-M   'P 1'
#
loop_
_entity.id
_entity.type
_entity.pdbx_description
1 polymer ?
#
loop_
_entity_poly.entity_id
_entity_poly.type
_entity_poly.pdbx_seq_one_letter_code
_entity_poly.pdbx_strand_id
1 'polypeptide(L)'
;MDIDIFKAEIDKRLVGTFERELVEASLSNLEDVKNKLRFNNFSYSIRELTRHILERLAPDKNVMDTTWFKPNDPKKPKQITRKQRMKYAIQAGLSDTYIEEELGIDVEEIGNKVTDAINLLSKYTHVNPSTFNIPDADVKRMSESVMKAVILLFETIEESRKLLVHEMEESINKSIISNLFFDTIDSIDYLATHYEIEEFNVYDIVLQNIDESDVYFQANGTVSVKLQYGSDGDLRRGDGMTIEESFPFSGEFYGKICDNMSSFELETDTFEVDTDSHWGEDDDYIEKLIEEAENEAFKDKKEE
;
A
#
# COMPACT_ATOMS: atom_id res chain seq x y z
N MET A 1 -14.70 -11.10 24.69
CA MET A 1 -13.41 -10.50 24.29
C MET A 1 -13.01 -9.61 25.42
N ASP A 2 -11.82 -9.78 25.95
CA ASP A 2 -11.34 -8.96 27.06
C ASP A 2 -11.06 -7.52 26.59
N ILE A 3 -11.17 -6.54 27.49
CA ILE A 3 -10.92 -5.12 27.17
C ILE A 3 -9.47 -4.91 26.73
N ASP A 4 -8.50 -5.60 27.34
CA ASP A 4 -7.09 -5.45 27.00
C ASP A 4 -6.80 -6.01 25.61
N ILE A 5 -7.44 -7.14 25.26
CA ILE A 5 -7.38 -7.71 23.91
C ILE A 5 -8.00 -6.73 22.90
N PHE A 6 -9.17 -6.17 23.22
CA PHE A 6 -9.80 -5.18 22.35
C PHE A 6 -8.91 -3.96 22.12
N LYS A 7 -8.31 -3.40 23.19
CA LYS A 7 -7.36 -2.28 23.10
C LYS A 7 -6.18 -2.61 22.19
N ALA A 8 -5.52 -3.75 22.43
CA ALA A 8 -4.38 -4.17 21.63
C ALA A 8 -4.74 -4.35 20.14
N GLU A 9 -5.92 -4.87 19.83
CA GLU A 9 -6.35 -5.06 18.45
C GLU A 9 -6.80 -3.75 17.78
N ILE A 10 -7.53 -2.88 18.48
CA ILE A 10 -8.00 -1.63 17.90
C ILE A 10 -6.85 -0.65 17.70
N ASP A 11 -5.86 -0.61 18.60
CA ASP A 11 -4.71 0.29 18.53
C ASP A 11 -3.90 0.15 17.23
N LYS A 12 -3.85 -1.06 16.66
CA LYS A 12 -3.21 -1.31 15.36
C LYS A 12 -3.82 -0.49 14.21
N ARG A 13 -5.05 -0.01 14.38
CA ARG A 13 -5.84 0.71 13.38
C ARG A 13 -5.93 2.21 13.66
N LEU A 14 -5.44 2.65 14.82
CA LEU A 14 -5.50 4.05 15.25
C LEU A 14 -4.24 4.79 14.82
N VAL A 15 -4.41 5.96 14.23
CA VAL A 15 -3.28 6.78 13.75
C VAL A 15 -3.17 8.06 14.59
N GLY A 16 -4.29 8.68 14.96
CA GLY A 16 -4.33 9.98 15.65
C GLY A 16 -4.43 9.92 17.18
N THR A 17 -4.11 11.04 17.85
CA THR A 17 -4.34 11.21 19.30
C THR A 17 -5.82 11.15 19.64
N PHE A 18 -6.65 11.83 18.85
CA PHE A 18 -8.11 11.86 19.03
C PHE A 18 -8.75 10.46 19.02
N GLU A 19 -8.36 9.57 18.08
CA GLU A 19 -8.94 8.22 18.00
C GLU A 19 -8.60 7.39 19.25
N ARG A 20 -7.37 7.52 19.76
CA ARG A 20 -6.91 6.85 21.00
C ARG A 20 -7.64 7.37 22.23
N GLU A 21 -7.70 8.70 22.39
CA GLU A 21 -8.45 9.35 23.47
C GLU A 21 -9.94 8.97 23.44
N LEU A 22 -10.53 8.85 22.24
CA LEU A 22 -11.92 8.43 22.08
C LEU A 22 -12.13 6.97 22.52
N VAL A 23 -11.20 6.06 22.23
CA VAL A 23 -11.25 4.68 22.73
C VAL A 23 -11.17 4.65 24.25
N GLU A 24 -10.22 5.38 24.84
CA GLU A 24 -10.05 5.45 26.30
C GLU A 24 -11.30 6.02 26.99
N ALA A 25 -11.86 7.11 26.47
CA ALA A 25 -13.09 7.70 26.97
C ALA A 25 -14.31 6.76 26.78
N SER A 26 -14.35 6.01 25.67
CA SER A 26 -15.40 5.00 25.43
C SER A 26 -15.34 3.92 26.50
N LEU A 27 -14.16 3.38 26.78
CA LEU A 27 -13.97 2.30 27.75
C LEU A 27 -14.21 2.80 29.20
N SER A 28 -13.79 4.02 29.50
CA SER A 28 -14.09 4.66 30.80
C SER A 28 -15.59 4.76 31.08
N ASN A 29 -16.43 4.92 30.04
CA ASN A 29 -17.88 4.87 30.24
C ASN A 29 -18.32 3.54 30.84
N LEU A 30 -17.79 2.39 30.37
CA LEU A 30 -18.17 1.06 30.88
C LEU A 30 -17.83 0.87 32.37
N GLU A 31 -16.73 1.47 32.81
CA GLU A 31 -16.23 1.41 34.18
C GLU A 31 -17.08 2.23 35.16
N ASP A 32 -17.82 3.24 34.68
CA ASP A 32 -18.73 4.03 35.50
C ASP A 32 -20.02 3.25 35.85
N VAL A 33 -19.89 2.34 36.81
CA VAL A 33 -20.99 1.50 37.33
C VAL A 33 -22.18 2.29 37.88
N LYS A 34 -22.02 3.58 38.21
CA LYS A 34 -23.11 4.43 38.71
C LYS A 34 -23.91 5.05 37.57
N ASN A 35 -23.33 5.15 36.38
CA ASN A 35 -23.97 5.70 35.22
C ASN A 35 -24.89 4.67 34.54
N LYS A 36 -26.20 4.93 34.61
CA LYS A 36 -27.25 4.12 33.98
C LYS A 36 -27.14 4.03 32.45
N LEU A 37 -26.38 4.94 31.83
CA LEU A 37 -26.14 5.02 30.39
C LEU A 37 -24.77 4.49 29.98
N ARG A 38 -23.96 3.93 30.90
CA ARG A 38 -22.59 3.49 30.59
C ARG A 38 -22.45 2.66 29.32
N PHE A 39 -23.37 1.70 29.12
CA PHE A 39 -23.38 0.85 27.93
C PHE A 39 -23.78 1.63 26.66
N ASN A 40 -24.78 2.51 26.75
CA ASN A 40 -25.23 3.33 25.63
C ASN A 40 -24.13 4.32 25.21
N ASN A 41 -23.50 4.99 26.16
CA ASN A 41 -22.39 5.91 25.92
C ASN A 41 -21.22 5.19 25.26
N PHE A 42 -20.80 4.04 25.79
CA PHE A 42 -19.78 3.20 25.17
C PHE A 42 -20.15 2.84 23.73
N SER A 43 -21.35 2.29 23.49
CA SER A 43 -21.77 1.84 22.16
C SER A 43 -21.86 2.99 21.16
N TYR A 44 -22.31 4.17 21.62
CA TYR A 44 -22.36 5.37 20.81
C TYR A 44 -20.96 5.88 20.46
N SER A 45 -20.06 6.02 21.44
CA SER A 45 -18.71 6.51 21.22
C SER A 45 -17.89 5.57 20.33
N ILE A 46 -18.07 4.25 20.44
CA ILE A 46 -17.45 3.27 19.54
C ILE A 46 -17.99 3.37 18.09
N ARG A 47 -19.28 3.66 17.92
CA ARG A 47 -19.85 3.93 16.60
C ARG A 47 -19.27 5.20 15.99
N GLU A 48 -19.06 6.24 16.79
CA GLU A 48 -18.41 7.47 16.34
C GLU A 48 -16.93 7.25 16.00
N LEU A 49 -16.20 6.46 16.79
CA LEU A 49 -14.83 6.04 16.46
C LEU A 49 -14.79 5.36 15.09
N THR A 50 -15.70 4.43 14.85
CA THR A 50 -15.82 3.74 13.56
C THR A 50 -16.05 4.73 12.41
N ARG A 51 -16.91 5.74 12.63
CA ARG A 51 -17.16 6.80 11.64
C ARG A 51 -15.88 7.60 11.34
N HIS A 52 -15.13 7.99 12.37
CA HIS A 52 -13.90 8.75 12.22
C HIS A 52 -12.81 7.97 11.46
N ILE A 53 -12.58 6.70 11.82
CA ILE A 53 -11.62 5.84 11.12
C ILE A 53 -12.02 5.69 9.65
N LEU A 54 -13.30 5.42 9.36
CA LEU A 54 -13.79 5.30 7.98
C LEU A 54 -13.70 6.62 7.20
N GLU A 55 -13.91 7.77 7.83
CA GLU A 55 -13.71 9.08 7.21
C GLU A 55 -12.25 9.32 6.83
N ARG A 56 -11.31 8.83 7.64
CA ARG A 56 -9.88 8.89 7.34
C ARG A 56 -9.49 7.93 6.21
N LEU A 57 -10.00 6.71 6.23
CA LEU A 57 -9.72 5.69 5.20
C LEU A 57 -10.39 6.00 3.86
N ALA A 58 -11.54 6.69 3.90
CA ALA A 58 -12.33 7.03 2.74
C ALA A 58 -12.82 8.48 2.83
N PRO A 59 -11.95 9.47 2.58
CA PRO A 59 -12.31 10.88 2.62
C PRO A 59 -13.44 11.23 1.67
N ASP A 60 -14.27 12.20 2.03
CA ASP A 60 -15.50 12.51 1.27
C ASP A 60 -15.22 12.83 -0.20
N LYS A 61 -14.18 13.62 -0.43
CA LYS A 61 -13.76 14.04 -1.77
C LYS A 61 -13.45 12.82 -2.63
N ASN A 62 -12.53 11.97 -2.18
CA ASN A 62 -12.08 10.82 -2.95
C ASN A 62 -13.22 9.83 -3.23
N VAL A 63 -14.11 9.59 -2.24
CA VAL A 63 -15.27 8.72 -2.46
C VAL A 63 -16.21 9.29 -3.53
N MET A 64 -16.41 10.61 -3.55
CA MET A 64 -17.28 11.26 -4.55
C MET A 64 -16.66 11.31 -5.95
N ASP A 65 -15.33 11.28 -6.03
CA ASP A 65 -14.58 11.37 -7.29
C ASP A 65 -14.45 10.00 -7.98
N THR A 66 -14.89 8.90 -7.36
CA THR A 66 -14.89 7.57 -8.00
C THR A 66 -15.97 7.42 -9.08
N THR A 67 -15.67 6.59 -10.06
CA THR A 67 -16.60 6.28 -11.17
C THR A 67 -17.86 5.54 -10.73
N TRP A 68 -17.78 4.77 -9.64
CA TRP A 68 -18.88 3.95 -9.13
C TRP A 68 -19.76 4.68 -8.11
N PHE A 69 -19.37 5.85 -7.61
CA PHE A 69 -20.14 6.56 -6.60
C PHE A 69 -21.49 7.03 -7.14
N LYS A 70 -22.55 6.72 -6.39
CA LYS A 70 -23.91 7.17 -6.66
C LYS A 70 -24.52 7.71 -5.37
N PRO A 71 -25.00 8.96 -5.32
CA PRO A 71 -25.62 9.47 -4.11
C PRO A 71 -26.82 8.64 -3.67
N ASN A 72 -26.90 8.32 -2.37
CA ASN A 72 -27.98 7.52 -1.83
C ASN A 72 -29.32 8.30 -1.76
N ASP A 73 -29.26 9.62 -1.56
CA ASP A 73 -30.42 10.51 -1.57
C ASP A 73 -30.16 11.66 -2.55
N PRO A 74 -30.94 11.80 -3.64
CA PRO A 74 -30.81 12.92 -4.58
C PRO A 74 -30.91 14.30 -3.91
N LYS A 75 -31.58 14.42 -2.77
CA LYS A 75 -31.69 15.67 -2.01
C LYS A 75 -30.47 15.97 -1.15
N LYS A 76 -29.60 14.97 -0.94
CA LYS A 76 -28.36 15.08 -0.16
C LYS A 76 -27.22 14.44 -0.94
N PRO A 77 -26.84 15.01 -2.10
CA PRO A 77 -25.90 14.37 -3.03
C PRO A 77 -24.50 14.15 -2.42
N LYS A 78 -24.14 14.95 -1.41
CA LYS A 78 -22.86 14.87 -0.70
C LYS A 78 -22.88 13.93 0.51
N GLN A 79 -24.02 13.31 0.82
CA GLN A 79 -24.11 12.42 1.97
C GLN A 79 -23.59 11.03 1.62
N ILE A 80 -22.37 10.74 2.03
CA ILE A 80 -21.74 9.42 1.86
C ILE A 80 -22.20 8.49 2.97
N THR A 81 -22.62 7.29 2.58
CA THR A 81 -23.03 6.25 3.51
C THR A 81 -21.83 5.48 4.06
N ARG A 82 -21.97 4.86 5.23
CA ARG A 82 -20.95 3.95 5.78
C ARG A 82 -20.59 2.83 4.82
N LYS A 83 -21.59 2.27 4.11
CA LYS A 83 -21.37 1.23 3.09
C LYS A 83 -20.47 1.73 1.96
N GLN A 84 -20.68 2.96 1.49
CA GLN A 84 -19.82 3.57 0.45
C GLN A 84 -18.39 3.85 0.95
N ARG A 85 -18.23 4.32 2.19
CA ARG A 85 -16.88 4.49 2.77
C ARG A 85 -16.14 3.17 2.88
N MET A 86 -16.82 2.13 3.32
CA MET A 86 -16.22 0.80 3.43
C MET A 86 -15.88 0.21 2.08
N LYS A 87 -16.75 0.38 1.09
CA LYS A 87 -16.46 0.02 -0.30
C LYS A 87 -15.18 0.71 -0.79
N TYR A 88 -15.07 2.02 -0.61
CA TYR A 88 -13.86 2.77 -0.97
C TYR A 88 -12.62 2.31 -0.19
N ALA A 89 -12.74 2.07 1.12
CA ALA A 89 -11.63 1.59 1.94
C ALA A 89 -11.08 0.23 1.46
N ILE A 90 -11.90 -0.57 0.76
CA ILE A 90 -11.50 -1.86 0.18
C ILE A 90 -10.99 -1.66 -1.25
N GLN A 91 -11.75 -1.04 -2.14
CA GLN A 91 -11.45 -1.05 -3.58
C GLN A 91 -11.01 0.30 -4.19
N ALA A 92 -10.98 1.37 -3.39
CA ALA A 92 -10.72 2.74 -3.85
C ALA A 92 -11.59 3.10 -5.07
N GLY A 93 -11.00 3.61 -6.15
CA GLY A 93 -11.69 3.96 -7.39
C GLY A 93 -12.18 2.80 -8.24
N LEU A 94 -11.72 1.56 -7.98
CA LEU A 94 -11.97 0.40 -8.85
C LEU A 94 -13.46 0.10 -9.01
N SER A 95 -13.87 -0.26 -10.22
CA SER A 95 -15.26 -0.64 -10.50
C SER A 95 -15.55 -2.07 -10.03
N ASP A 96 -16.82 -2.35 -9.68
CA ASP A 96 -17.23 -3.71 -9.28
C ASP A 96 -17.00 -4.70 -10.43
N THR A 97 -17.23 -4.26 -11.67
CA THR A 97 -16.99 -5.06 -12.88
C THR A 97 -15.53 -5.48 -13.00
N TYR A 98 -14.58 -4.56 -12.80
CA TYR A 98 -13.16 -4.91 -12.84
C TYR A 98 -12.79 -5.93 -11.76
N ILE A 99 -13.29 -5.74 -10.53
CA ILE A 99 -13.00 -6.62 -9.40
C ILE A 99 -13.58 -8.03 -9.61
N GLU A 100 -14.79 -8.12 -10.14
CA GLU A 100 -15.45 -9.41 -10.40
C GLU A 100 -14.89 -10.12 -11.64
N GLU A 101 -14.74 -9.41 -12.76
CA GLU A 101 -14.41 -10.00 -14.06
C GLU A 101 -12.89 -10.19 -14.26
N GLU A 102 -12.06 -9.25 -13.80
CA GLU A 102 -10.61 -9.30 -14.00
C GLU A 102 -9.88 -9.91 -12.81
N LEU A 103 -10.31 -9.60 -11.57
CA LEU A 103 -9.67 -10.12 -10.35
C LEU A 103 -10.36 -11.38 -9.78
N GLY A 104 -11.57 -11.72 -10.26
CA GLY A 104 -12.30 -12.90 -9.78
C GLY A 104 -12.76 -12.82 -8.31
N ILE A 105 -12.88 -11.61 -7.75
CA ILE A 105 -13.24 -11.40 -6.34
C ILE A 105 -14.75 -11.20 -6.21
N ASP A 106 -15.38 -11.91 -5.26
CA ASP A 106 -16.81 -11.79 -4.96
C ASP A 106 -17.12 -10.50 -4.16
N VAL A 107 -17.54 -9.46 -4.90
CA VAL A 107 -17.93 -8.16 -4.32
C VAL A 107 -19.20 -8.28 -3.47
N GLU A 108 -20.10 -9.23 -3.78
CA GLU A 108 -21.33 -9.45 -3.03
C GLU A 108 -21.02 -10.02 -1.64
N GLU A 109 -20.12 -11.01 -1.54
CA GLU A 109 -19.69 -11.59 -0.27
C GLU A 109 -19.07 -10.52 0.64
N ILE A 110 -18.16 -9.71 0.10
CA ILE A 110 -17.54 -8.58 0.82
C ILE A 110 -18.64 -7.61 1.29
N GLY A 111 -19.54 -7.22 0.38
CA GLY A 111 -20.65 -6.31 0.67
C GLY A 111 -21.59 -6.81 1.78
N ASN A 112 -21.81 -8.13 1.86
CA ASN A 112 -22.62 -8.76 2.89
C ASN A 112 -21.91 -8.73 4.25
N LYS A 113 -20.63 -9.11 4.33
CA LYS A 113 -19.83 -9.04 5.58
C LYS A 113 -19.81 -7.61 6.14
N VAL A 114 -19.60 -6.63 5.25
CA VAL A 114 -19.64 -5.20 5.58
C VAL A 114 -21.00 -4.79 6.16
N THR A 115 -22.10 -5.22 5.52
CA THR A 115 -23.46 -4.87 5.93
C THR A 115 -23.79 -5.45 7.31
N ASP A 116 -23.41 -6.70 7.56
CA ASP A 116 -23.64 -7.38 8.84
C ASP A 116 -22.92 -6.68 10.00
N ALA A 117 -21.66 -6.30 9.80
CA ALA A 117 -20.89 -5.57 10.79
C ALA A 117 -21.51 -4.19 11.09
N ILE A 118 -21.96 -3.45 10.08
CA ILE A 118 -22.69 -2.17 10.25
C ILE A 118 -23.99 -2.36 11.04
N ASN A 119 -24.77 -3.39 10.73
CA ASN A 119 -26.04 -3.68 11.38
C ASN A 119 -25.83 -4.00 12.87
N LEU A 120 -24.79 -4.77 13.18
CA LEU A 120 -24.44 -5.12 14.55
C LEU A 120 -24.04 -3.89 15.38
N LEU A 121 -23.21 -3.00 14.83
CA LEU A 121 -22.83 -1.75 15.48
C LEU A 121 -24.01 -0.80 15.69
N SER A 122 -24.96 -0.78 14.76
CA SER A 122 -26.10 0.13 14.82
C SER A 122 -27.13 -0.29 15.89
N LYS A 123 -27.25 -1.61 16.15
CA LYS A 123 -28.24 -2.20 17.05
C LYS A 123 -28.24 -1.65 18.47
N TYR A 124 -27.06 -1.30 19.00
CA TYR A 124 -26.88 -0.99 20.42
C TYR A 124 -26.78 0.51 20.74
N THR A 125 -26.90 1.36 19.72
CA THR A 125 -26.69 2.81 19.89
C THR A 125 -27.93 3.59 20.33
N HIS A 126 -29.11 2.99 20.24
CA HIS A 126 -30.36 3.64 20.65
C HIS A 126 -30.69 3.33 22.12
N VAL A 127 -30.91 4.39 22.90
CA VAL A 127 -31.41 4.27 24.28
C VAL A 127 -32.86 3.78 24.24
N ASN A 128 -33.12 2.62 24.83
CA ASN A 128 -34.45 2.02 24.92
C ASN A 128 -34.53 1.15 26.20
N PRO A 129 -35.70 0.61 26.56
CA PRO A 129 -35.83 -0.21 27.78
C PRO A 129 -34.93 -1.46 27.82
N SER A 130 -34.47 -1.98 26.68
CA SER A 130 -33.57 -3.14 26.63
C SER A 130 -32.08 -2.77 26.64
N THR A 131 -31.73 -1.47 26.65
CA THR A 131 -30.35 -0.98 26.72
C THR A 131 -30.09 -0.04 27.91
N PHE A 132 -31.15 0.57 28.47
CA PHE A 132 -31.05 1.50 29.59
C PHE A 132 -30.96 0.78 30.95
N ASN A 133 -29.95 1.16 31.76
CA ASN A 133 -29.75 0.64 33.13
C ASN A 133 -29.82 -0.89 33.23
N ILE A 134 -29.22 -1.58 32.26
CA ILE A 134 -29.20 -3.04 32.18
C ILE A 134 -28.26 -3.64 33.24
N PRO A 135 -28.48 -4.91 33.66
CA PRO A 135 -27.60 -5.60 34.60
C PRO A 135 -26.14 -5.68 34.13
N ASP A 136 -25.19 -5.76 35.06
CA ASP A 136 -23.75 -5.85 34.78
C ASP A 136 -23.39 -7.00 33.84
N ALA A 137 -24.04 -8.15 33.99
CA ALA A 137 -23.85 -9.31 33.11
C ALA A 137 -24.23 -8.98 31.66
N ASP A 138 -25.29 -8.19 31.45
CA ASP A 138 -25.71 -7.74 30.12
C ASP A 138 -24.79 -6.64 29.59
N VAL A 139 -24.33 -5.70 30.42
CA VAL A 139 -23.31 -4.71 30.03
C VAL A 139 -22.07 -5.42 29.50
N LYS A 140 -21.55 -6.41 30.23
CA LYS A 140 -20.39 -7.20 29.80
C LYS A 140 -20.66 -7.92 28.47
N ARG A 141 -21.73 -8.71 28.40
CA ARG A 141 -22.07 -9.49 27.19
C ARG A 141 -22.26 -8.61 25.94
N MET A 142 -22.97 -7.49 26.09
CA MET A 142 -23.28 -6.61 24.99
C MET A 142 -22.08 -5.76 24.57
N SER A 143 -21.28 -5.25 25.52
CA SER A 143 -20.02 -4.56 25.19
C SER A 143 -19.05 -5.49 24.47
N GLU A 144 -18.92 -6.75 24.89
CA GLU A 144 -18.12 -7.75 24.19
C GLU A 144 -18.58 -7.97 22.75
N SER A 145 -19.89 -7.94 22.49
CA SER A 145 -20.44 -8.07 21.14
C SER A 145 -20.12 -6.86 20.27
N VAL A 146 -20.18 -5.64 20.84
CA VAL A 146 -19.78 -4.41 20.15
C VAL A 146 -18.29 -4.41 19.83
N MET A 147 -17.43 -4.74 20.80
CA MET A 147 -15.97 -4.82 20.60
C MET A 147 -15.62 -5.79 19.48
N LYS A 148 -16.18 -7.01 19.51
CA LYS A 148 -16.01 -8.00 18.43
C LYS A 148 -16.49 -7.49 17.07
N ALA A 149 -17.62 -6.78 17.04
CA ALA A 149 -18.16 -6.23 15.79
C ALA A 149 -17.22 -5.21 15.15
N VAL A 150 -16.61 -4.34 15.96
CA VAL A 150 -15.66 -3.34 15.46
C VAL A 150 -14.40 -4.00 14.93
N ILE A 151 -13.85 -4.97 15.66
CA ILE A 151 -12.64 -5.67 15.22
C ILE A 151 -12.92 -6.42 13.92
N LEU A 152 -14.01 -7.20 13.87
CA LEU A 152 -14.41 -7.91 12.66
C LEU A 152 -14.63 -6.98 11.46
N LEU A 153 -15.19 -5.79 11.69
CA LEU A 153 -15.38 -4.78 10.65
C LEU A 153 -14.06 -4.40 9.98
N PHE A 154 -13.04 -4.08 10.78
CA PHE A 154 -11.75 -3.62 10.26
C PHE A 154 -10.89 -4.78 9.74
N GLU A 155 -10.95 -5.95 10.38
CA GLU A 155 -10.36 -7.18 9.83
C GLU A 155 -10.92 -7.49 8.44
N THR A 156 -12.24 -7.39 8.26
CA THR A 156 -12.88 -7.60 6.95
C THR A 156 -12.35 -6.61 5.91
N ILE A 157 -12.19 -5.33 6.27
CA ILE A 157 -11.64 -4.30 5.35
C ILE A 157 -10.19 -4.64 4.99
N GLU A 158 -9.36 -4.96 5.97
CA GLU A 158 -7.95 -5.27 5.78
C GLU A 158 -7.74 -6.54 4.95
N GLU A 159 -8.46 -7.61 5.26
CA GLU A 159 -8.39 -8.88 4.53
C GLU A 159 -8.89 -8.72 3.09
N SER A 160 -9.99 -7.99 2.88
CA SER A 160 -10.50 -7.73 1.53
C SER A 160 -9.52 -6.88 0.73
N ARG A 161 -8.91 -5.86 1.36
CA ARG A 161 -7.89 -5.02 0.71
C ARG A 161 -6.64 -5.83 0.36
N LYS A 162 -6.18 -6.71 1.25
CA LYS A 162 -5.03 -7.60 0.98
C LYS A 162 -5.29 -8.56 -0.17
N LEU A 163 -6.48 -9.16 -0.21
CA LEU A 163 -6.88 -10.01 -1.33
C LEU A 163 -6.87 -9.22 -2.64
N LEU A 164 -7.48 -8.03 -2.64
CA LEU A 164 -7.51 -7.16 -3.81
C LEU A 164 -6.11 -6.77 -4.29
N VAL A 165 -5.21 -6.37 -3.37
CA VAL A 165 -3.81 -6.04 -3.70
C VAL A 165 -3.12 -7.24 -4.34
N HIS A 166 -3.24 -8.42 -3.73
CA HIS A 166 -2.60 -9.64 -4.22
C HIS A 166 -3.07 -10.03 -5.64
N GLU A 167 -4.39 -10.07 -5.86
CA GLU A 167 -4.92 -10.43 -7.18
C GLU A 167 -4.53 -9.38 -8.24
N MET A 168 -4.44 -8.10 -7.87
CA MET A 168 -3.98 -7.06 -8.80
C MET A 168 -2.52 -7.25 -9.21
N GLU A 169 -1.62 -7.46 -8.24
CA GLU A 169 -0.19 -7.71 -8.52
C GLU A 169 0.00 -8.95 -9.40
N GLU A 170 -0.75 -10.03 -9.17
CA GLU A 170 -0.71 -11.26 -9.97
C GLU A 170 -1.35 -11.11 -11.37
N SER A 171 -2.35 -10.24 -11.51
CA SER A 171 -3.03 -10.00 -12.79
C SER A 171 -2.16 -9.27 -13.82
N ILE A 172 -1.15 -8.52 -13.38
CA ILE A 172 -0.34 -7.68 -14.27
C ILE A 172 0.60 -8.54 -15.10
N ASN A 173 0.47 -8.41 -16.42
CA ASN A 173 1.38 -9.06 -17.34
C ASN A 173 2.75 -8.36 -17.36
N LYS A 174 3.72 -8.99 -16.69
CA LYS A 174 5.12 -8.53 -16.60
C LYS A 174 5.76 -8.20 -17.96
N SER A 175 5.37 -8.88 -19.05
CA SER A 175 5.90 -8.57 -20.40
C SER A 175 5.44 -7.22 -20.96
N ILE A 176 4.24 -6.76 -20.58
CA ILE A 176 3.77 -5.41 -20.93
C ILE A 176 4.63 -4.38 -20.21
N ILE A 177 4.97 -4.66 -18.95
CA ILE A 177 5.75 -3.77 -18.08
C ILE A 177 7.21 -3.70 -18.55
N SER A 178 7.83 -4.82 -18.93
CA SER A 178 9.16 -4.83 -19.54
C SER A 178 9.28 -3.90 -20.76
N ASN A 179 8.24 -3.81 -21.59
CA ASN A 179 8.24 -2.96 -22.78
C ASN A 179 8.23 -1.46 -22.46
N LEU A 180 7.81 -1.06 -21.26
CA LEU A 180 7.78 0.36 -20.85
C LEU A 180 9.19 0.93 -20.66
N PHE A 181 10.16 0.09 -20.29
CA PHE A 181 11.51 0.54 -19.90
C PHE A 181 12.52 0.62 -21.05
N PHE A 182 12.19 0.10 -22.24
CA PHE A 182 13.14 0.04 -23.37
C PHE A 182 13.63 1.41 -23.86
N ASP A 183 12.90 2.49 -23.59
CA ASP A 183 13.20 3.82 -24.09
C ASP A 183 13.99 4.71 -23.10
N THR A 184 14.41 4.19 -21.93
CA THR A 184 14.94 5.02 -20.83
C THR A 184 16.17 4.40 -20.15
N ILE A 185 17.43 4.84 -20.40
CA ILE A 185 18.56 4.55 -19.48
C ILE A 185 19.74 5.54 -19.66
N ASP A 186 19.73 6.70 -18.99
CA ASP A 186 20.87 7.63 -19.02
C ASP A 186 22.08 7.14 -18.19
N SER A 187 21.88 6.24 -17.23
CA SER A 187 22.95 5.79 -16.31
C SER A 187 23.96 4.84 -16.97
N ILE A 188 23.56 4.08 -17.99
CA ILE A 188 24.44 3.12 -18.69
C ILE A 188 25.34 3.81 -19.72
N ASP A 189 25.00 5.03 -20.16
CA ASP A 189 25.81 5.83 -21.09
C ASP A 189 27.24 6.06 -20.58
N TYR A 190 27.46 6.06 -19.26
CA TYR A 190 28.77 6.29 -18.67
C TYR A 190 29.69 5.05 -18.67
N LEU A 191 29.14 3.85 -18.92
CA LEU A 191 29.87 2.59 -18.75
C LEU A 191 30.71 2.20 -19.97
N ALA A 192 30.27 2.56 -21.18
CA ALA A 192 30.87 2.09 -22.43
C ALA A 192 30.78 3.11 -23.57
N THR A 193 31.53 2.86 -24.66
CA THR A 193 31.48 3.74 -25.85
C THR A 193 30.13 3.63 -26.57
N HIS A 194 29.56 2.43 -26.59
CA HIS A 194 28.22 2.14 -27.05
C HIS A 194 27.63 1.05 -26.15
N TYR A 195 26.31 0.99 -26.03
CA TYR A 195 25.63 -0.14 -25.42
C TYR A 195 24.40 -0.52 -26.24
N GLU A 196 23.97 -1.76 -26.08
CA GLU A 196 22.72 -2.30 -26.62
C GLU A 196 21.92 -2.90 -25.47
N ILE A 197 20.65 -2.51 -25.33
CA ILE A 197 19.73 -3.14 -24.40
C ILE A 197 19.27 -4.45 -25.03
N GLU A 198 19.51 -5.56 -24.35
CA GLU A 198 19.09 -6.88 -24.82
C GLU A 198 17.70 -7.24 -24.29
N GLU A 199 17.48 -7.10 -22.99
CA GLU A 199 16.22 -7.51 -22.35
C GLU A 199 15.99 -6.78 -21.02
N PHE A 200 14.72 -6.47 -20.74
CA PHE A 200 14.22 -6.15 -19.42
C PHE A 200 13.46 -7.34 -18.83
N ASN A 201 13.94 -7.86 -17.69
CA ASN A 201 13.30 -8.94 -16.96
C ASN A 201 12.70 -8.40 -15.65
N VAL A 202 11.37 -8.25 -15.62
CA VAL A 202 10.62 -7.91 -14.41
C VAL A 202 10.35 -9.20 -13.65
N TYR A 203 10.89 -9.33 -12.43
CA TYR A 203 10.59 -10.48 -11.57
C TYR A 203 9.56 -10.15 -10.49
N ASP A 204 9.40 -8.87 -10.13
CA ASP A 204 8.53 -8.44 -9.03
C ASP A 204 7.75 -7.17 -9.40
N ILE A 205 6.49 -7.13 -8.97
CA ILE A 205 5.57 -5.99 -9.15
C ILE A 205 4.86 -5.79 -7.82
N VAL A 206 4.99 -4.60 -7.26
CA VAL A 206 4.41 -4.24 -5.97
C VAL A 206 3.48 -3.06 -6.14
N LEU A 207 2.25 -3.20 -5.67
CA LEU A 207 1.30 -2.10 -5.63
C LEU A 207 1.72 -1.07 -4.58
N GLN A 208 1.92 0.17 -5.03
CA GLN A 208 2.28 1.30 -4.17
C GLN A 208 1.04 2.01 -3.64
N ASN A 209 0.08 2.30 -4.52
CA ASN A 209 -1.12 3.05 -4.16
C ASN A 209 -2.30 2.80 -5.11
N ILE A 210 -3.51 2.98 -4.60
CA ILE A 210 -4.73 3.04 -5.40
C ILE A 210 -5.54 4.24 -4.94
N ASP A 211 -5.81 5.17 -5.83
CA ASP A 211 -6.68 6.32 -5.55
C ASP A 211 -8.03 6.21 -6.28
N GLU A 212 -8.73 7.33 -6.45
CA GLU A 212 -10.01 7.39 -7.16
C GLU A 212 -9.94 7.17 -8.69
N SER A 213 -8.79 7.41 -9.33
CA SER A 213 -8.62 7.40 -10.79
C SER A 213 -7.52 6.49 -11.30
N ASP A 214 -6.46 6.31 -10.52
CA ASP A 214 -5.20 5.71 -10.95
C ASP A 214 -4.72 4.66 -9.95
N VAL A 215 -3.93 3.74 -10.47
CA VAL A 215 -3.31 2.65 -9.73
C VAL A 215 -1.81 2.68 -9.98
N TYR A 216 -1.02 2.75 -8.92
CA TYR A 216 0.42 2.96 -8.97
C TYR A 216 1.15 1.70 -8.50
N PHE A 217 2.14 1.30 -9.27
CA PHE A 217 2.95 0.11 -9.05
C PHE A 217 4.43 0.45 -9.13
N GLN A 218 5.24 -0.39 -8.53
CA GLN A 218 6.69 -0.41 -8.69
C GLN A 218 7.06 -1.76 -9.31
N ALA A 219 7.85 -1.73 -10.38
CA ALA A 219 8.47 -2.93 -10.93
C ALA A 219 9.92 -3.01 -10.46
N ASN A 220 10.32 -4.20 -10.04
CA ASN A 220 11.72 -4.52 -9.77
C ASN A 220 12.17 -5.61 -10.75
N GLY A 221 13.37 -5.45 -11.28
CA GLY A 221 13.86 -6.32 -12.32
C GLY A 221 15.35 -6.22 -12.56
N THR A 222 15.79 -6.83 -13.65
CA THR A 222 17.14 -6.70 -14.17
C THR A 222 17.10 -6.29 -15.64
N VAL A 223 18.00 -5.39 -16.03
CA VAL A 223 18.24 -5.05 -17.43
C VAL A 223 19.54 -5.72 -17.88
N SER A 224 19.46 -6.51 -18.94
CA SER A 224 20.62 -7.11 -19.59
C SER A 224 21.09 -6.19 -20.70
N VAL A 225 22.38 -5.83 -20.66
CA VAL A 225 23.00 -4.95 -21.65
C VAL A 225 24.27 -5.55 -22.19
N LYS A 226 24.54 -5.20 -23.44
CA LYS A 226 25.81 -5.48 -24.10
C LYS A 226 26.60 -4.18 -24.20
N LEU A 227 27.68 -4.10 -23.44
CA LEU A 227 28.60 -2.98 -23.41
C LEU A 227 29.66 -3.15 -24.50
N GLN A 228 29.92 -2.10 -25.28
CA GLN A 228 30.94 -2.07 -26.32
C GLN A 228 32.00 -1.01 -26.02
N TYR A 229 33.25 -1.47 -25.90
CA TYR A 229 34.44 -0.65 -25.73
C TYR A 229 35.16 -0.49 -27.06
N GLY A 230 35.22 0.75 -27.55
CA GLY A 230 35.73 1.08 -28.88
C GLY A 230 34.65 1.15 -29.96
N SER A 231 35.05 1.58 -31.15
CA SER A 231 34.16 1.71 -32.31
C SER A 231 33.94 0.38 -33.02
N ASP A 232 32.94 0.30 -33.89
CA ASP A 232 32.72 -0.84 -34.80
C ASP A 232 33.95 -1.15 -35.69
N GLY A 233 34.80 -0.14 -35.90
CA GLY A 233 36.08 -0.31 -36.60
C GLY A 233 37.10 -1.05 -35.75
N ASP A 234 37.15 -0.76 -34.45
CA ASP A 234 38.05 -1.40 -33.48
C ASP A 234 37.65 -2.86 -33.28
N LEU A 235 36.35 -3.15 -33.13
CA LEU A 235 35.84 -4.54 -33.09
C LEU A 235 36.26 -5.34 -34.33
N ARG A 236 36.13 -4.76 -35.54
CA ARG A 236 36.52 -5.43 -36.79
C ARG A 236 38.01 -5.70 -36.93
N ARG A 237 38.86 -4.87 -36.31
CA ARG A 237 40.32 -5.04 -36.30
C ARG A 237 40.80 -5.97 -35.18
N GLY A 238 39.91 -6.31 -34.24
CA GLY A 238 40.27 -7.05 -33.02
C GLY A 238 40.84 -6.17 -31.91
N ASP A 239 40.71 -4.85 -32.02
CA ASP A 239 41.19 -3.85 -31.06
C ASP A 239 40.08 -3.40 -30.07
N GLY A 240 38.83 -3.82 -30.29
CA GLY A 240 37.68 -3.53 -29.41
C GLY A 240 37.23 -4.74 -28.59
N MET A 241 36.32 -4.51 -27.63
CA MET A 241 35.78 -5.54 -26.75
C MET A 241 34.28 -5.35 -26.52
N THR A 242 33.55 -6.46 -26.39
CA THR A 242 32.15 -6.45 -25.92
C THR A 242 32.02 -7.29 -24.65
N ILE A 243 31.23 -6.79 -23.70
CA ILE A 243 30.93 -7.47 -22.43
C ILE A 243 29.41 -7.48 -22.26
N GLU A 244 28.87 -8.60 -21.83
CA GLU A 244 27.46 -8.73 -21.43
C GLU A 244 27.38 -8.56 -19.91
N GLU A 245 26.56 -7.62 -19.45
CA GLU A 245 26.34 -7.36 -18.02
C GLU A 245 24.85 -7.22 -17.73
N SER A 246 24.49 -7.40 -16.46
CA SER A 246 23.10 -7.26 -16.01
C SER A 246 23.05 -6.42 -14.74
N PHE A 247 22.14 -5.45 -14.75
CA PHE A 247 22.00 -4.46 -13.68
C PHE A 247 20.59 -4.51 -13.09
N PRO A 248 20.44 -4.47 -11.76
CA PRO A 248 19.13 -4.34 -11.16
C PRO A 248 18.53 -2.96 -11.50
N PHE A 249 17.22 -2.94 -11.70
CA PHE A 249 16.46 -1.72 -11.89
C PHE A 249 15.22 -1.68 -11.00
N SER A 250 14.78 -0.46 -10.73
CA SER A 250 13.48 -0.15 -10.12
C SER A 250 12.82 0.97 -10.91
N GLY A 251 11.51 0.91 -11.09
CA GLY A 251 10.76 2.03 -11.66
C GLY A 251 9.27 1.97 -11.34
N GLU A 252 8.67 3.15 -11.16
CA GLU A 252 7.24 3.27 -10.91
C GLU A 252 6.47 3.43 -12.23
N PHE A 253 5.30 2.80 -12.28
CA PHE A 253 4.38 2.90 -13.40
C PHE A 253 2.94 2.95 -12.89
N TYR A 254 2.04 3.51 -13.68
CA TYR A 254 0.63 3.62 -13.30
C TYR A 254 -0.32 3.24 -14.43
N GLY A 255 -1.52 2.81 -14.03
CA GLY A 255 -2.63 2.48 -14.93
C GLY A 255 -3.90 3.25 -14.54
N LYS A 256 -4.69 3.62 -15.55
CA LYS A 256 -5.94 4.36 -15.36
C LYS A 256 -7.11 3.41 -15.09
N ILE A 257 -7.84 3.67 -14.01
CA ILE A 257 -9.04 2.89 -13.64
C ILE A 257 -10.14 3.04 -14.69
N CYS A 258 -10.28 4.21 -15.32
CA CYS A 258 -11.30 4.43 -16.35
C CYS A 258 -11.14 3.55 -17.59
N ASP A 259 -9.93 3.08 -17.84
CA ASP A 259 -9.58 2.24 -18.99
C ASP A 259 -9.36 0.78 -18.58
N ASN A 260 -9.88 0.39 -17.40
CA ASN A 260 -9.73 -0.95 -16.80
C ASN A 260 -8.26 -1.42 -16.70
N MET A 261 -7.30 -0.50 -16.53
CA MET A 261 -5.87 -0.81 -16.51
C MET A 261 -5.40 -1.63 -17.73
N SER A 262 -6.00 -1.37 -18.90
CA SER A 262 -5.62 -2.04 -20.16
C SER A 262 -4.28 -1.58 -20.74
N SER A 263 -3.76 -0.45 -20.28
CA SER A 263 -2.43 0.08 -20.60
C SER A 263 -1.82 0.77 -19.39
N PHE A 264 -0.49 0.85 -19.38
CA PHE A 264 0.30 1.44 -18.32
C PHE A 264 1.24 2.52 -18.87
N GLU A 265 1.54 3.50 -18.04
CA GLU A 265 2.47 4.61 -18.32
C GLU A 265 3.60 4.58 -17.28
N LEU A 266 4.84 4.82 -17.73
CA LEU A 266 6.02 4.87 -16.87
C LEU A 266 6.18 6.26 -16.25
N GLU A 267 6.48 6.33 -14.96
CA GLU A 267 6.94 7.56 -14.31
C GLU A 267 8.45 7.67 -14.47
N THR A 268 8.88 8.31 -15.57
CA THR A 268 10.29 8.33 -15.99
C THR A 268 11.25 8.88 -14.93
N ASP A 269 10.78 9.80 -14.09
CA ASP A 269 11.59 10.43 -13.05
C ASP A 269 11.94 9.47 -11.90
N THR A 270 11.27 8.31 -11.81
CA THR A 270 11.50 7.28 -10.77
C THR A 270 12.32 6.10 -11.26
N PHE A 271 12.63 6.05 -12.56
CA PHE A 271 13.33 4.92 -13.14
C PHE A 271 14.83 5.01 -12.84
N GLU A 272 15.34 3.98 -12.16
CA GLU A 272 16.73 3.89 -11.73
C GLU A 272 17.32 2.53 -12.12
N VAL A 273 18.55 2.55 -12.63
CA VAL A 273 19.38 1.35 -12.86
C VAL A 273 20.62 1.48 -12.00
N ASP A 274 20.84 0.50 -11.13
CA ASP A 274 22.00 0.43 -10.26
C ASP A 274 23.15 -0.28 -11.00
N THR A 275 24.22 0.48 -11.24
CA THR A 275 25.41 0.04 -11.98
C THR A 275 26.62 -0.21 -11.09
N ASP A 276 26.43 -0.21 -9.77
CA ASP A 276 27.54 -0.30 -8.80
C ASP A 276 28.32 -1.61 -8.96
N SER A 277 27.65 -2.68 -9.38
CA SER A 277 28.29 -3.97 -9.68
C SER A 277 29.37 -3.90 -10.76
N HIS A 278 29.34 -2.90 -11.66
CA HIS A 278 30.33 -2.70 -12.70
C HIS A 278 31.70 -2.28 -12.15
N TRP A 279 31.70 -1.50 -11.07
CA TRP A 279 32.92 -0.88 -10.53
C TRP A 279 33.67 -1.79 -9.54
N GLY A 280 33.05 -2.90 -9.11
CA GLY A 280 33.61 -3.88 -8.17
C GLY A 280 33.57 -3.43 -6.70
N GLU A 281 33.70 -4.37 -5.76
CA GLU A 281 33.82 -4.09 -4.30
C GLU A 281 35.21 -3.49 -3.92
N ASP A 282 35.91 -2.85 -4.85
CA ASP A 282 37.34 -2.55 -4.78
C ASP A 282 37.68 -1.13 -4.31
N ASP A 283 36.71 -0.29 -3.94
CA ASP A 283 37.03 1.00 -3.30
C ASP A 283 37.78 0.78 -1.99
N ASP A 284 37.36 -0.19 -1.17
CA ASP A 284 38.04 -0.57 0.08
C ASP A 284 39.44 -1.17 -0.16
N TYR A 285 39.68 -1.84 -1.28
CA TYR A 285 40.97 -2.45 -1.61
C TYR A 285 41.95 -1.43 -2.20
N ILE A 286 41.48 -0.55 -3.08
CA ILE A 286 42.27 0.55 -3.64
C ILE A 286 42.60 1.58 -2.55
N GLU A 287 41.65 1.94 -1.68
CA GLU A 287 41.93 2.80 -0.52
C GLU A 287 42.99 2.18 0.40
N LYS A 288 42.94 0.87 0.64
CA LYS A 288 43.96 0.16 1.42
C LYS A 288 45.34 0.19 0.77
N LEU A 289 45.41 0.00 -0.54
CA LEU A 289 46.66 0.07 -1.30
C LEU A 289 47.23 1.49 -1.31
N ILE A 290 46.38 2.51 -1.35
CA ILE A 290 46.77 3.92 -1.22
C ILE A 290 47.30 4.21 0.19
N GLU A 291 46.58 3.78 1.25
CA GLU A 291 47.05 3.93 2.63
C GLU A 291 48.38 3.18 2.88
N GLU A 292 48.54 1.98 2.35
CA GLU A 292 49.78 1.21 2.47
C GLU A 292 50.95 1.90 1.75
N ALA A 293 50.73 2.41 0.54
CA ALA A 293 51.74 3.15 -0.23
C ALA A 293 52.13 4.49 0.42
N GLU A 294 51.16 5.22 0.99
CA GLU A 294 51.43 6.45 1.75
C GLU A 294 52.24 6.17 3.01
N ASN A 295 51.90 5.11 3.75
CA ASN A 295 52.62 4.72 4.96
C ASN A 295 54.06 4.25 4.69
N GLU A 296 54.33 3.61 3.56
CA GLU A 296 55.70 3.27 3.14
C GLU A 296 56.50 4.51 2.73
N ALA A 297 55.90 5.44 1.97
CA ALA A 297 56.55 6.70 1.59
C ALA A 297 56.86 7.60 2.80
N PHE A 298 56.10 7.49 3.90
CA PHE A 298 56.36 8.19 5.16
C PHE A 298 57.45 7.53 6.03
N LYS A 299 57.74 6.23 5.85
CA LYS A 299 58.85 5.55 6.54
C LYS A 299 60.20 5.93 5.93
N ASP A 300 60.29 6.02 4.62
CA ASP A 300 61.54 6.39 3.92
C ASP A 300 61.96 7.85 4.19
N LYS A 301 61.03 8.74 4.53
CA LYS A 301 61.33 10.14 4.91
C LYS A 301 61.77 10.33 6.37
N LYS A 302 61.78 9.27 7.20
CA LYS A 302 62.25 9.32 8.59
C LYS A 302 63.64 8.71 8.79
N GLU A 303 64.25 8.16 7.75
CA GLU A 303 65.60 7.57 7.78
C GLU A 303 66.69 8.44 7.11
N GLU A 304 66.37 9.68 6.68
CA GLU A 304 67.34 10.75 6.36
C GLU A 304 67.46 11.77 7.50
#